data_AF-A0A380FJ67-F1
#
_entry.id   AF-A0A380FJ67-F1
#
_cell.length_a   1.000
_cell.length_b   1.000
_cell.length_c   1.000
_cell.angle_alpha   90.00
_cell.angle_beta   90.00
_cell.angle_gamma   90.00
#
_symmetry.space_group_name_H-M   'P 1'
#
loop_
_entity.id
_entity.type
_entity.pdbx_description
1 polymer ?
#
loop_
_entity_poly.entity_id
_entity_poly.type
_entity_poly.pdbx_seq_one_letter_code
_entity_poly.pdbx_strand_id
1 'polypeptide(L)' 'MWIGTEIGQVSVSNYADITEVLEREQIDIVILTTPEDVAQQVTDKLVDVGVKGILKTLHQVVYLRHLMCKFIILI' A
#
# COMPACT_ATOMS: atom_id res chain seq x y z
N MET A 1 12.72 -8.61 -8.35
CA MET A 1 13.84 -8.69 -7.39
C MET A 1 14.12 -7.30 -6.80
N TRP A 2 13.11 -6.62 -6.26
CA TRP A 2 13.23 -5.24 -5.74
C TRP A 2 12.96 -5.16 -4.23
N ILE A 3 12.65 -6.28 -3.59
CA ILE A 3 12.39 -6.35 -2.15
C ILE A 3 13.65 -5.94 -1.41
N GLY A 4 13.51 -5.02 -0.45
CA GLY A 4 14.59 -4.44 0.34
C GLY A 4 15.31 -3.26 -0.33
N THR A 5 14.83 -2.79 -1.49
CA THR A 5 15.41 -1.62 -2.18
C THR A 5 14.61 -0.35 -1.91
N GLU A 6 15.25 0.80 -2.10
CA GLU A 6 14.58 2.10 -2.11
C GLU A 6 14.55 2.66 -3.54
N ILE A 7 13.38 3.10 -3.97
CA ILE A 7 13.17 3.79 -5.26
C ILE A 7 12.79 5.24 -4.94
N GLY A 8 13.77 6.14 -5.02
CA GLY A 8 13.59 7.53 -4.63
C GLY A 8 13.40 7.67 -3.12
N GLN A 9 12.17 7.92 -2.68
CA GLN A 9 11.79 8.01 -1.25
C GLN A 9 10.85 6.88 -0.83
N VAL A 10 10.67 5.86 -1.68
CA VAL A 10 9.75 4.75 -1.44
C VAL A 10 10.56 3.49 -1.16
N SER A 11 10.35 2.91 0.02
CA SER A 11 10.91 1.60 0.37
C SER A 11 10.05 0.48 -0.20
N VAL A 12 10.69 -0.51 -0.82
CA VAL A 12 10.02 -1.69 -1.38
C VAL A 12 10.16 -2.85 -0.39
N SER A 13 9.06 -3.25 0.22
CA SER A 13 9.01 -4.34 1.21
C SER A 13 8.36 -5.61 0.63
N ASN A 14 8.58 -6.75 1.29
CA ASN A 14 7.87 -7.97 0.95
C ASN A 14 6.40 -7.87 1.41
N TYR A 15 5.48 -8.38 0.60
CA TYR A 15 4.06 -8.47 0.99
C TYR A 15 3.84 -9.26 2.29
N ALA A 16 4.68 -10.28 2.56
CA ALA A 16 4.60 -11.05 3.80
C ALA A 16 4.76 -10.17 5.06
N ASP A 17 5.47 -9.05 4.94
CA ASP A 17 5.77 -8.15 6.05
C ASP A 17 4.75 -7.01 6.18
N ILE A 18 3.67 -7.03 5.38
CA ILE A 18 2.74 -5.89 5.23
C ILE A 18 2.18 -5.39 6.56
N THR A 19 1.82 -6.28 7.48
CA THR A 19 1.31 -5.90 8.81
C THR A 19 2.36 -5.15 9.60
N GLU A 20 3.60 -5.65 9.64
CA GLU A 20 4.70 -4.99 10.37
C GLU A 20 5.00 -3.61 9.79
N VAL A 21 4.99 -3.48 8.45
CA VAL A 21 5.26 -2.19 7.81
C VAL A 21 4.13 -1.19 8.08
N LEU A 22 2.87 -1.61 7.98
CA LEU A 22 1.71 -0.74 8.26
C LEU A 22 1.73 -0.22 9.70
N GLU A 23 2.06 -1.09 10.67
CA GLU A 23 2.16 -0.72 12.08
C GLU A 23 3.35 0.19 12.36
N ARG A 24 4.55 -0.20 11.93
CA ARG A 24 5.79 0.56 12.15
C ARG A 24 5.72 1.95 11.54
N GLU A 25 5.16 2.05 10.34
CA GLU A 25 5.07 3.30 9.61
C GLU A 25 3.80 4.11 9.96
N GLN A 26 2.85 3.55 10.70
CA GLN A 26 1.57 4.18 11.04
C GLN A 26 0.80 4.64 9.78
N ILE A 27 0.59 3.70 8.86
CA ILE A 27 -0.07 3.97 7.57
C ILE A 27 -1.58 3.78 7.70
N ASP A 28 -2.34 4.85 7.49
CA ASP A 28 -3.80 4.82 7.49
C ASP A 28 -4.41 4.55 6.10
N ILE A 29 -3.66 4.85 5.03
CA ILE A 29 -4.14 4.83 3.64
C ILE A 29 -3.19 4.02 2.75
N VAL A 30 -3.76 3.09 1.98
CA VAL A 30 -3.03 2.21 1.07
C VAL A 30 -3.53 2.37 -0.36
N ILE A 31 -2.60 2.37 -1.32
CA ILE A 31 -2.89 2.36 -2.76
C ILE A 31 -2.67 0.94 -3.28
N LEU A 32 -3.70 0.37 -3.89
CA LEU A 32 -3.70 -0.99 -4.41
C LEU A 32 -3.58 -0.97 -5.94
N THR A 33 -2.46 -1.48 -6.44
CA THR A 33 -2.11 -1.60 -7.87
C THR A 33 -1.94 -3.05 -8.32
N THR A 34 -2.54 -4.00 -7.62
CA THR A 34 -2.46 -5.43 -7.95
C THR A 34 -3.47 -5.83 -9.03
N PRO A 35 -3.24 -6.93 -9.77
CA PRO A 35 -4.23 -7.53 -10.67
C PRO A 35 -5.59 -7.80 -10.00
N GLU A 36 -6.66 -7.81 -10.79
CA GLU A 36 -8.05 -7.89 -10.28
C GLU A 36 -8.33 -9.19 -9.51
N ASP A 37 -7.75 -10.31 -9.97
CA ASP A 37 -7.90 -11.64 -9.38
C ASP A 37 -7.35 -11.74 -7.96
N VAL A 38 -6.34 -10.94 -7.61
CA VAL A 38 -5.73 -10.90 -6.27
C VAL A 38 -6.15 -9.68 -5.45
N ALA A 39 -6.70 -8.65 -6.09
CA ALA A 39 -7.02 -7.38 -5.44
C ALA A 39 -7.98 -7.53 -4.26
N GLN A 40 -8.98 -8.41 -4.36
CA GLN A 40 -9.94 -8.61 -3.27
C GLN A 40 -9.29 -9.24 -2.04
N GLN A 41 -8.50 -10.30 -2.23
CA GLN A 41 -7.78 -10.96 -1.13
C GLN A 41 -6.86 -9.99 -0.39
N VAL A 42 -6.14 -9.13 -1.15
CA VAL A 42 -5.27 -8.11 -0.55
C VAL A 42 -6.09 -7.05 0.19
N THR A 43 -7.23 -6.62 -0.38
CA THR A 43 -8.14 -5.66 0.26
C THR A 43 -8.64 -6.20 1.61
N ASP A 44 -9.09 -7.45 1.66
CA ASP A 44 -9.61 -8.06 2.89
C ASP A 44 -8.53 -8.10 3.98
N LYS A 45 -7.29 -8.46 3.60
CA LYS A 45 -6.15 -8.44 4.51
C LYS A 45 -5.85 -7.04 5.07
N LEU A 46 -5.94 -6.00 4.25
CA LEU A 46 -5.71 -4.62 4.66
C LEU A 46 -6.80 -4.13 5.64
N VAL A 47 -8.05 -4.52 5.41
CA VAL A 47 -9.17 -4.23 6.33
C VAL A 47 -8.96 -4.92 7.66
N ASP A 48 -8.58 -6.19 7.67
CA ASP A 48 -8.30 -6.96 8.89
C ASP A 48 -7.18 -6.35 9.75
N VAL A 49 -6.19 -5.73 9.10
CA VAL A 49 -5.06 -5.06 9.77
C VAL A 49 -5.41 -3.63 10.22
N GLY A 50 -6.60 -3.12 9.89
CA GLY A 50 -7.12 -1.84 10.37
C GLY A 50 -6.80 -0.64 9.48
N VAL A 51 -6.44 -0.86 8.21
CA VAL A 51 -6.28 0.22 7.23
C VAL A 51 -7.62 0.93 7.04
N LYS A 52 -7.61 2.27 7.15
CA LYS A 52 -8.83 3.09 7.16
C LYS A 52 -9.25 3.57 5.77
N GLY A 53 -8.31 3.61 4.82
CA GLY A 53 -8.58 3.99 3.44
C GLY A 53 -7.82 3.11 2.45
N ILE A 54 -8.55 2.52 1.50
CA ILE A 54 -7.96 1.73 0.40
C ILE A 54 -8.35 2.40 -0.92
N LEU A 55 -7.35 2.83 -1.69
CA LEU A 55 -7.54 3.39 -3.02
C LEU A 55 -7.20 2.33 -4.07
N LYS A 56 -8.22 1.81 -4.77
CA LYS A 56 -8.03 0.90 -5.91
C LYS A 56 -7.81 1.71 -7.17
N THR A 57 -6.62 1.64 -7.77
CA THR A 57 -6.30 2.36 -9.01
C THR A 57 -6.48 1.44 -10.21
N LEU A 58 -7.72 1.06 -10.52
CA LEU A 58 -8.02 0.41 -11.81
C LEU A 58 -8.25 1.42 -12.95
N HIS A 59 -8.13 2.75 -12.73
CA HIS A 59 -8.09 3.71 -13.86
C HIS A 59 -7.57 5.15 -13.64
N GLN A 60 -7.08 5.61 -12.47
CA GLN A 60 -6.62 7.01 -12.36
C GLN A 60 -5.39 7.22 -11.46
N VAL A 61 -4.43 7.99 -11.97
CA VAL A 61 -3.30 8.57 -11.24
C VAL A 61 -3.83 9.65 -10.30
N VAL A 62 -3.70 9.46 -9.00
CA VAL A 62 -4.09 10.44 -7.99
C VAL A 62 -2.85 11.21 -7.53
N TYR A 63 -2.77 12.50 -7.90
CA TYR A 63 -1.79 13.44 -7.36
C TYR A 63 -2.35 14.10 -6.09
N LEU A 64 -1.97 13.61 -4.90
CA LEU A 64 -2.29 14.28 -3.63
C LEU A 64 -1.16 15.24 -3.26
N ARG A 65 -1.21 16.42 -3.84
CA ARG A 65 -0.40 17.56 -3.39
C ARG A 65 -0.96 17.96 -2.01
N HIS A 66 -0.19 17.68 -0.96
CA HIS A 66 -0.44 18.16 0.42
C HIS A 66 -1.27 17.27 1.37
N LEU A 67 -0.99 15.96 1.45
CA LEU A 67 -1.30 15.18 2.66
C LEU A 67 -0.01 14.75 3.36
N MET A 68 0.11 15.04 4.66
CA MET A 68 1.15 14.52 5.55
C MET A 68 0.85 13.06 5.98
N CYS A 69 0.26 12.25 5.10
CA CYS A 69 -0.05 10.85 5.37
C CYS A 69 1.03 9.97 4.73
N LYS A 70 1.52 8.97 5.45
CA LYS A 70 2.40 7.94 4.89
C LYS A 70 1.54 6.97 4.07
N PHE A 71 2.02 6.59 2.89
CA PHE A 71 1.31 5.71 1.95
C PHE A 71 2.16 4.47 1.63
N ILE A 72 1.50 3.35 1.34
CA ILE A 72 2.11 2.18 0.71
C ILE A 72 1.45 1.92 -0.65
N ILE A 73 2.28 1.57 -1.63
CA ILE A 73 1.84 1.09 -2.95
C ILE A 73 2.10 -0.41 -3.00
N LEU A 74 1.05 -1.19 -3.25
CA LEU A 74 1.11 -2.64 -3.42
C LEU A 74 1.10 -2.97 -4.92
N ILE A 75 2.26 -3.39 -5.43
CA ILE A 75 2.50 -3.75 -6.84
C ILE A 75 2.53 -5.26 -6.98
#